data_AF-A0A7L7W219-F1
#
_entry.id   AF-A0A7L7W219-F1
#
_cell.length_a   1.000
_cell.length_b   1.000
_cell.length_c   1.000
_cell.angle_alpha   90.00
_cell.angle_beta   90.00
_cell.angle_gamma   90.00
#
_symmetry.space_group_name_H-M   'P 1'
#
loop_
_entity.id
_entity.type
_entity.pdbx_description
1 polymer ?
#
loop_
_entity_poly.entity_id
_entity_poly.type
_entity_poly.pdbx_seq_one_letter_code
_entity_poly.pdbx_strand_id
1 'polypeptide(L)'
;MSTSTQPRQPQGIPTGGEYAAFAHGEPGFQLKFAKDRQSMAERRELLRSAGFIPATTLQASAHPSTTEHREDWWDRNLVAAEYRSTGTKTYPQMPDDYTPAKTFGQAMSGLRRTHRMKYENGDISVRMPSATAVKRYSAENGNPTFDVPVSVSIKGAAPVQGWVRVTKTGPSSWEATAQGGSGANADMLSEAVAATLESRRPSIALKRIPDLLEAHRQREEAKGDPLEPIRSSFIDAIGYDESTGTMATKIGEKVYGHRVSKDFFELVKNAERPGSIFNKFIKGNPGAGVQKCPRCARFFTPDKAHTCPTAHKEESGLNQDYTERARKRAERVAASRSHGVDPALAKNAVQPPAPINTAPGAGAQPVPTKKTGLPGRQAAVAFSGLGATPATPRHLATPIRDRASFYQELQSLKASGRAQGFDVLSNGVESRAEASCSTAAYNAHVAVKTDGTLQRFLNGQPVPEYTAEQRKAQEMEAWAARNALGMARITDAEEFLRSRRAAAAAAAPTK
;
A
#
# COMPACT_ATOMS: atom_id res chain seq x y z
N MET A 1 -10.74 24.76 62.20
CA MET A 1 -10.78 23.34 61.77
C MET A 1 -11.27 23.32 60.34
N SER A 2 -10.38 23.01 59.38
CA SER A 2 -10.72 23.01 57.95
C SER A 2 -10.55 21.60 57.41
N THR A 3 -11.65 20.98 56.97
CA THR A 3 -11.68 19.64 56.40
C THR A 3 -11.29 19.71 54.92
N SER A 4 -10.05 19.33 54.63
CA SER A 4 -9.54 19.13 53.27
C SER A 4 -10.14 17.86 52.66
N THR A 5 -11.12 18.03 51.78
CA THR A 5 -11.64 16.94 50.95
C THR A 5 -10.66 16.67 49.80
N GLN A 6 -9.71 15.75 49.99
CA GLN A 6 -8.95 15.21 48.86
C GLN A 6 -9.83 14.24 48.06
N PRO A 7 -9.86 14.33 46.72
CA PRO A 7 -10.57 13.36 45.89
C PRO A 7 -9.94 11.97 46.04
N ARG A 8 -10.75 10.95 46.32
CA ARG A 8 -10.29 9.56 46.40
C ARG A 8 -9.78 9.09 45.04
N GLN A 9 -8.55 8.60 45.04
CA GLN A 9 -7.91 7.96 43.89
C GLN A 9 -8.56 6.60 43.61
N PRO A 10 -8.86 6.24 42.35
CA PRO A 10 -9.33 4.90 42.02
C PRO A 10 -8.22 3.87 42.26
N GLN A 11 -8.60 2.70 42.77
CA GLN A 11 -7.70 1.62 43.14
C GLN A 11 -7.01 1.05 41.88
N GLY A 12 -5.67 1.11 41.83
CA GLY A 12 -4.86 0.47 40.77
C GLY A 12 -3.90 1.38 39.98
N ILE A 13 -3.83 2.69 40.25
CA ILE A 13 -2.91 3.59 39.55
C ILE A 13 -1.91 4.19 40.56
N PRO A 14 -0.62 3.80 40.52
CA PRO A 14 0.39 4.44 41.35
C PRO A 14 0.71 5.84 40.82
N THR A 15 0.64 6.86 41.67
CA THR A 15 1.12 8.22 41.36
C THR A 15 2.34 8.54 42.21
N GLY A 16 3.44 8.96 41.56
CA GLY A 16 4.53 9.67 42.24
C GLY A 16 5.94 9.05 42.15
N GLY A 17 6.37 8.62 40.96
CA GLY A 17 7.79 8.29 40.71
C GLY A 17 8.21 8.82 39.33
N GLU A 18 9.51 9.08 39.16
CA GLU A 18 10.14 9.56 37.90
C GLU A 18 9.89 8.63 36.69
N TYR A 19 9.33 7.44 36.94
CA TYR A 19 8.95 6.43 35.95
C TYR A 19 7.43 6.34 35.66
N ALA A 20 6.60 7.19 36.27
CA ALA A 20 5.14 7.23 35.99
C ALA A 20 4.82 7.67 34.54
N ALA A 21 5.81 8.19 33.80
CA ALA A 21 5.71 8.48 32.37
C ALA A 21 5.86 7.24 31.46
N PHE A 22 6.20 6.07 32.01
CA PHE A 22 6.39 4.82 31.25
C PHE A 22 5.33 3.77 31.57
N ALA A 23 4.08 4.20 31.78
CA ALA A 23 2.96 3.27 31.71
C ALA A 23 2.92 2.67 30.30
N HIS A 24 3.30 1.40 30.20
CA HIS A 24 3.11 0.55 29.03
C HIS A 24 1.62 0.49 28.68
N GLY A 25 1.16 1.47 27.89
CA GLY A 25 -0.03 1.29 27.10
C GLY A 25 0.31 0.23 26.06
N GLU A 26 -0.13 -1.01 26.28
CA GLU A 26 -0.20 -2.01 25.22
C GLU A 26 -0.98 -1.39 24.06
N PRO A 27 -0.35 -1.05 22.92
CA PRO A 27 -1.08 -0.61 21.76
C PRO A 27 -1.50 -1.88 21.04
N GLY A 28 -2.58 -2.48 21.54
CA GLY A 28 -3.50 -3.17 20.65
C GLY A 28 -3.82 -2.20 19.52
N PHE A 29 -3.53 -2.62 18.30
CA PHE A 29 -3.79 -1.95 17.04
C PHE A 29 -4.86 -0.83 17.12
N GLN A 30 -4.43 0.41 17.33
CA GLN A 30 -5.10 1.52 16.67
C GLN A 30 -4.18 1.91 15.55
N LEU A 31 -4.51 1.50 14.31
CA LEU A 31 -4.28 2.39 13.19
C LEU A 31 -4.81 3.73 13.66
N LYS A 32 -3.93 4.65 14.05
CA LYS A 32 -4.35 6.01 14.35
C LYS A 32 -5.01 6.48 13.07
N PHE A 33 -6.33 6.40 13.02
CA PHE A 33 -7.17 7.19 12.14
C PHE A 33 -7.05 8.63 12.64
N ALA A 34 -5.83 9.19 12.69
CA ALA A 34 -5.68 10.59 12.38
C ALA A 34 -6.34 10.70 11.00
N LYS A 35 -7.57 11.23 11.01
CA LYS A 35 -8.49 11.34 9.87
C LYS A 35 -7.62 11.47 8.63
N ASP A 36 -7.59 10.50 7.72
CA ASP A 36 -6.60 10.32 6.62
C ASP A 36 -5.85 11.60 6.17
N ARG A 37 -6.58 12.71 6.06
CA ARG A 37 -6.07 14.09 5.95
C ARG A 37 -4.96 14.51 6.93
N GLN A 38 -5.06 14.34 8.25
CA GLN A 38 -4.04 14.75 9.23
C GLN A 38 -2.77 13.93 9.07
N SER A 39 -2.86 12.59 8.96
CA SER A 39 -1.69 11.75 8.66
C SER A 39 -1.02 12.14 7.34
N MET A 40 -1.81 12.48 6.31
CA MET A 40 -1.28 12.97 5.05
C MET A 40 -0.65 14.37 5.16
N ALA A 41 -1.18 15.25 6.02
CA ALA A 41 -0.62 16.58 6.28
C ALA A 41 0.72 16.50 7.04
N GLU A 42 0.77 15.71 8.11
CA GLU A 42 2.01 15.41 8.85
C GLU A 42 3.04 14.77 7.92
N ARG A 43 2.59 13.84 7.06
CA ARG A 43 3.47 13.19 6.09
C ARG A 43 4.00 14.15 5.03
N ARG A 44 3.18 15.10 4.58
CA ARG A 44 3.60 16.15 3.65
C ARG A 44 4.73 16.99 4.24
N GLU A 45 4.63 17.34 5.52
CA GLU A 45 5.65 18.16 6.17
C GLU A 45 6.96 17.39 6.33
N LEU A 46 6.89 16.11 6.71
CA LEU A 46 8.07 15.23 6.73
C LEU A 46 8.72 15.10 5.34
N LEU A 47 7.93 14.96 4.27
CA LEU A 47 8.42 14.83 2.89
C LEU A 47 9.14 16.08 2.37
N ARG A 48 8.79 17.27 2.87
CA ARG A 48 9.51 18.52 2.60
C ARG A 48 10.82 18.65 3.38
N SER A 49 10.87 18.06 4.57
CA SER A 49 12.09 18.06 5.36
C SER A 49 13.21 17.32 4.62
N ALA A 50 14.47 17.75 4.77
CA ALA A 50 15.62 17.06 4.18
C ALA A 50 16.05 15.80 4.95
N GLY A 51 15.40 15.51 6.09
CA GLY A 51 15.82 14.51 7.06
C GLY A 51 15.33 13.09 6.79
N PHE A 52 15.44 12.26 7.85
CA PHE A 52 14.87 10.93 7.89
C PHE A 52 13.35 10.99 8.00
N ILE A 53 12.68 10.17 7.19
CA ILE A 53 11.25 10.03 7.12
C ILE A 53 10.95 8.57 7.40
N PRO A 54 10.44 8.21 8.60
CA PRO A 54 10.16 6.82 8.94
C PRO A 54 9.05 6.26 8.03
N ALA A 55 9.05 4.96 7.74
CA ALA A 55 7.88 4.35 7.09
C ALA A 55 6.61 4.52 7.94
N THR A 56 5.45 4.62 7.29
CA THR A 56 4.14 4.63 7.95
C THR A 56 3.19 3.73 7.19
N THR A 57 2.07 3.38 7.81
CA THR A 57 0.91 2.84 7.10
C THR A 57 -0.09 3.95 6.81
N LEU A 58 -0.81 3.84 5.69
CA LEU A 58 -1.89 4.75 5.28
C LEU A 58 -3.14 3.94 4.98
N GLN A 59 -4.33 4.55 5.03
CA GLN A 59 -5.54 3.88 4.55
C GLN A 59 -5.37 3.45 3.09
N ALA A 60 -5.83 2.29 2.67
CA ALA A 60 -5.66 1.86 1.28
C ALA A 60 -6.53 2.72 0.34
N SER A 61 -5.99 3.08 -0.84
CA SER A 61 -6.77 3.75 -1.90
C SER A 61 -7.88 2.87 -2.49
N ALA A 62 -7.72 1.54 -2.41
CA ALA A 62 -8.68 0.55 -2.84
C ALA A 62 -8.48 -0.74 -2.05
N HIS A 63 -9.52 -1.58 -2.01
CA HIS A 63 -9.42 -2.89 -1.34
C HIS A 63 -8.37 -3.77 -2.06
N PRO A 64 -7.57 -4.58 -1.34
CA PRO A 64 -6.56 -5.47 -1.94
C PRO A 64 -7.14 -6.49 -2.94
N SER A 65 -8.45 -6.72 -2.91
CA SER A 65 -9.12 -7.61 -3.87
C SER A 65 -9.15 -7.05 -5.29
N THR A 66 -9.26 -5.73 -5.47
CA THR A 66 -9.39 -5.08 -6.79
C THR A 66 -8.03 -4.71 -7.40
N THR A 67 -7.99 -4.62 -8.73
CA THR A 67 -6.84 -4.11 -9.50
C THR A 67 -6.99 -2.65 -9.94
N GLU A 68 -8.13 -2.03 -9.64
CA GLU A 68 -8.45 -0.63 -9.90
C GLU A 68 -7.52 0.31 -9.12
N HIS A 69 -7.60 1.62 -9.42
CA HIS A 69 -6.84 2.67 -8.74
C HIS A 69 -5.34 2.35 -8.67
N ARG A 70 -4.81 1.76 -9.74
CA ARG A 70 -3.42 1.26 -9.80
C ARG A 70 -2.42 2.39 -9.57
N GLU A 71 -2.64 3.54 -10.17
CA GLU A 71 -1.78 4.72 -9.99
C GLU A 71 -1.84 5.21 -8.53
N ASP A 72 -3.05 5.39 -8.00
CA ASP A 72 -3.25 5.80 -6.60
C ASP A 72 -2.60 4.84 -5.61
N TRP A 73 -2.63 3.53 -5.89
CA TRP A 73 -1.98 2.52 -5.05
C TRP A 73 -0.46 2.72 -5.00
N TRP A 74 0.18 2.95 -6.15
CA TRP A 74 1.62 3.21 -6.17
C TRP A 74 1.94 4.53 -5.50
N ASP A 75 1.24 5.60 -5.87
CA ASP A 75 1.44 6.94 -5.31
C ASP A 75 1.30 6.96 -3.78
N ARG A 76 0.29 6.26 -3.26
CA ARG A 76 0.07 6.16 -1.82
C ARG A 76 1.12 5.31 -1.11
N ASN A 77 1.59 4.23 -1.73
CA ASN A 77 2.75 3.50 -1.20
C ASN A 77 4.00 4.40 -1.18
N LEU A 78 4.28 5.16 -2.25
CA LEU A 78 5.42 6.08 -2.24
C LEU A 78 5.34 7.11 -1.11
N VAL A 79 4.14 7.62 -0.79
CA VAL A 79 3.94 8.52 0.36
C VAL A 79 4.19 7.79 1.69
N ALA A 80 3.80 6.52 1.81
CA ALA A 80 3.99 5.69 3.01
C ALA A 80 5.44 5.22 3.24
N ALA A 81 6.31 5.33 2.24
CA ALA A 81 7.64 4.74 2.25
C ALA A 81 8.62 5.44 3.20
N GLU A 82 9.61 4.70 3.71
CA GLU A 82 10.76 5.26 4.41
C GLU A 82 11.68 6.00 3.41
N TYR A 83 12.18 7.16 3.82
CA TYR A 83 13.22 7.88 3.09
C TYR A 83 14.29 8.38 4.06
N ARG A 84 15.55 8.34 3.64
CA ARG A 84 16.65 8.98 4.38
C ARG A 84 17.08 10.27 3.69
N SER A 85 18.00 10.99 4.32
CA SER A 85 18.65 12.16 3.71
C SER A 85 19.41 11.73 2.44
N THR A 86 19.42 12.62 1.45
CA THR A 86 20.11 12.38 0.18
C THR A 86 21.59 12.07 0.41
N GLY A 87 22.12 11.06 -0.29
CA GLY A 87 23.52 10.64 -0.16
C GLY A 87 23.79 9.64 0.97
N THR A 88 22.79 9.27 1.78
CA THR A 88 22.92 8.15 2.73
C THR A 88 22.53 6.83 2.06
N LYS A 89 23.19 5.74 2.47
CA LYS A 89 22.74 4.40 2.10
C LYS A 89 21.33 4.19 2.65
N THR A 90 20.47 3.55 1.87
CA THR A 90 19.11 3.17 2.29
C THR A 90 18.87 1.73 1.91
N TYR A 91 17.79 1.15 2.46
CA TYR A 91 17.19 -0.01 1.85
C TYR A 91 16.64 0.38 0.47
N PRO A 92 16.94 -0.39 -0.59
CA PRO A 92 16.34 -0.18 -1.89
C PRO A 92 14.84 -0.39 -1.80
N GLN A 93 14.08 0.44 -2.51
CA GLN A 93 12.66 0.20 -2.71
C GLN A 93 12.47 -0.57 -4.03
N MET A 94 11.63 -1.61 -4.03
CA MET A 94 11.31 -2.32 -5.26
C MET A 94 10.63 -1.36 -6.25
N PRO A 95 11.14 -1.24 -7.49
CA PRO A 95 10.67 -0.20 -8.37
C PRO A 95 9.32 -0.51 -9.00
N ASP A 96 8.57 0.55 -9.30
CA ASP A 96 7.23 0.46 -9.86
C ASP A 96 7.19 -0.04 -11.31
N ASP A 97 8.34 -0.25 -11.95
CA ASP A 97 8.53 -0.63 -13.34
C ASP A 97 9.36 -1.89 -13.56
N TYR A 98 9.59 -2.69 -12.51
CA TYR A 98 10.33 -3.95 -12.56
C TYR A 98 9.61 -5.01 -13.42
N THR A 99 9.71 -4.85 -14.74
CA THR A 99 9.10 -5.71 -15.75
C THR A 99 10.16 -6.13 -16.77
N PRO A 100 10.34 -7.44 -17.03
CA PRO A 100 11.39 -7.89 -17.94
C PRO A 100 11.21 -7.42 -19.39
N ALA A 101 9.97 -7.21 -19.83
CA ALA A 101 9.69 -6.81 -21.20
C ALA A 101 9.99 -5.32 -21.49
N LYS A 102 10.20 -4.49 -20.46
CA LYS A 102 10.48 -3.04 -20.56
C LYS A 102 9.61 -2.32 -21.60
N THR A 103 8.33 -2.70 -21.71
CA THR A 103 7.39 -2.06 -22.63
C THR A 103 6.96 -0.71 -22.08
N PHE A 104 6.52 0.21 -22.95
CA PHE A 104 6.04 1.53 -22.54
C PHE A 104 4.81 1.44 -21.61
N GLY A 105 4.71 2.35 -20.65
CA GLY A 105 3.60 2.38 -19.70
C GLY A 105 3.61 3.57 -18.73
N GLN A 106 2.94 3.39 -17.59
CA GLN A 106 2.62 4.47 -16.62
C GLN A 106 3.53 4.50 -15.38
N ALA A 107 4.61 3.72 -15.35
CA ALA A 107 5.55 3.73 -14.22
C ALA A 107 6.39 5.02 -14.20
N MET A 108 7.13 5.27 -13.12
CA MET A 108 7.93 6.50 -12.99
C MET A 108 8.99 6.67 -14.08
N SER A 109 9.50 5.58 -14.64
CA SER A 109 10.43 5.57 -15.77
C SER A 109 9.77 5.72 -17.14
N GLY A 110 8.43 5.73 -17.23
CA GLY A 110 7.68 5.64 -18.48
C GLY A 110 7.52 4.22 -19.03
N LEU A 111 7.95 3.20 -18.27
CA LEU A 111 7.77 1.79 -18.60
C LEU A 111 6.47 1.22 -18.00
N ARG A 112 6.17 -0.03 -18.36
CA ARG A 112 5.05 -0.78 -17.82
C ARG A 112 5.26 -1.04 -16.34
N ARG A 113 4.20 -0.81 -15.55
CA ARG A 113 4.24 -1.03 -14.12
C ARG A 113 4.42 -2.51 -13.75
N THR A 114 5.13 -2.76 -12.66
CA THR A 114 5.30 -4.07 -12.05
C THR A 114 3.93 -4.71 -11.81
N HIS A 115 3.78 -5.96 -12.27
CA HIS A 115 2.54 -6.70 -12.09
C HIS A 115 2.28 -6.98 -10.60
N ARG A 116 1.05 -6.70 -10.14
CA ARG A 116 0.61 -6.89 -8.76
C ARG A 116 -0.35 -8.06 -8.66
N MET A 117 -0.16 -8.92 -7.69
CA MET A 117 -1.02 -10.08 -7.44
C MET A 117 -1.66 -9.99 -6.06
N LYS A 118 -2.82 -10.64 -5.94
CA LYS A 118 -3.53 -10.87 -4.69
C LYS A 118 -3.15 -12.23 -4.12
N TYR A 119 -2.98 -12.28 -2.80
CA TYR A 119 -2.76 -13.46 -2.00
C TYR A 119 -3.71 -13.38 -0.81
N GLU A 120 -4.48 -14.43 -0.52
CA GLU A 120 -5.48 -14.35 0.55
C GLU A 120 -5.76 -15.70 1.21
N ASN A 121 -6.25 -15.63 2.44
CA ASN A 121 -6.97 -16.68 3.14
C ASN A 121 -8.25 -16.08 3.77
N GLY A 122 -8.88 -16.79 4.72
CA GLY A 122 -10.11 -16.31 5.36
C GLY A 122 -9.94 -15.04 6.21
N ASP A 123 -8.72 -14.74 6.66
CA ASP A 123 -8.45 -13.68 7.65
C ASP A 123 -7.66 -12.50 7.09
N ILE A 124 -6.86 -12.72 6.03
CA ILE A 124 -6.05 -11.68 5.39
C ILE A 124 -6.14 -11.71 3.87
N SER A 125 -6.16 -10.53 3.25
CA SER A 125 -5.98 -10.33 1.81
C SER A 125 -4.85 -9.33 1.58
N VAL A 126 -3.78 -9.79 0.95
CA VAL A 126 -2.58 -9.00 0.63
C VAL A 126 -2.49 -8.83 -0.88
N ARG A 127 -2.24 -7.62 -1.34
CA ARG A 127 -1.85 -7.33 -2.71
C ARG A 127 -0.49 -6.64 -2.73
N MET A 128 0.42 -7.21 -3.51
CA MET A 128 1.81 -6.75 -3.63
C MET A 128 2.34 -7.05 -5.04
N PRO A 129 3.50 -6.52 -5.46
CA PRO A 129 4.21 -7.04 -6.64
C PRO A 129 4.26 -8.56 -6.61
N SER A 130 4.06 -9.20 -7.77
CA SER A 130 3.98 -10.66 -7.81
C SER A 130 5.22 -11.29 -7.16
N ALA A 131 5.04 -12.38 -6.41
CA ALA A 131 6.13 -13.08 -5.74
C ALA A 131 7.27 -13.42 -6.71
N THR A 132 6.96 -13.74 -7.96
CA THR A 132 7.96 -13.95 -9.03
C THR A 132 8.80 -12.69 -9.30
N ALA A 133 8.17 -11.53 -9.40
CA ALA A 133 8.87 -10.25 -9.58
C ALA A 133 9.75 -9.92 -8.37
N VAL A 134 9.25 -10.13 -7.14
CA VAL A 134 10.02 -9.91 -5.90
C VAL A 134 11.24 -10.82 -5.82
N LYS A 135 11.06 -12.13 -6.04
CA LYS A 135 12.15 -13.12 -6.05
C LYS A 135 13.20 -12.81 -7.11
N ARG A 136 12.74 -12.40 -8.30
CA ARG A 136 13.61 -12.03 -9.41
C ARG A 136 14.39 -10.76 -9.11
N TYR A 137 13.76 -9.72 -8.55
CA TYR A 137 14.43 -8.49 -8.12
C TYR A 137 15.53 -8.79 -7.11
N SER A 138 15.24 -9.63 -6.11
CA SER A 138 16.24 -10.06 -5.15
C SER A 138 17.42 -10.76 -5.84
N ALA A 139 17.16 -11.75 -6.69
CA ALA A 139 18.20 -12.53 -7.36
C ALA A 139 19.10 -11.68 -8.27
N GLU A 140 18.53 -10.81 -9.09
CA GLU A 140 19.28 -9.96 -10.04
C GLU A 140 20.13 -8.88 -9.34
N ASN A 141 19.80 -8.52 -8.10
CA ASN A 141 20.49 -7.47 -7.33
C ASN A 141 21.42 -8.03 -6.23
N GLY A 142 21.78 -9.32 -6.27
CA GLY A 142 22.68 -9.93 -5.28
C GLY A 142 22.02 -10.30 -3.95
N ASN A 143 20.71 -10.52 -3.96
CA ASN A 143 19.87 -10.82 -2.79
C ASN A 143 19.99 -9.78 -1.65
N PRO A 144 19.78 -8.47 -1.92
CA PRO A 144 19.84 -7.45 -0.88
C PRO A 144 18.62 -7.57 0.05
N THR A 145 18.66 -6.87 1.17
CA THR A 145 17.43 -6.47 1.87
C THR A 145 16.82 -5.29 1.15
N PHE A 146 15.51 -5.31 0.90
CA PHE A 146 14.79 -4.25 0.19
C PHE A 146 13.33 -4.18 0.64
N ASP A 147 12.68 -3.06 0.35
CA ASP A 147 11.30 -2.82 0.74
C ASP A 147 10.34 -3.11 -0.44
N VAL A 148 9.23 -3.81 -0.14
CA VAL A 148 8.18 -4.19 -1.09
C VAL A 148 6.88 -3.48 -0.71
N PRO A 149 6.20 -2.79 -1.65
CA PRO A 149 4.95 -2.12 -1.37
C PRO A 149 3.79 -3.11 -1.30
N VAL A 150 2.91 -2.92 -0.33
CA VAL A 150 1.78 -3.83 -0.07
C VAL A 150 0.51 -3.04 0.23
N SER A 151 -0.63 -3.62 -0.10
CA SER A 151 -1.92 -3.29 0.50
C SER A 151 -2.48 -4.52 1.18
N VAL A 152 -3.02 -4.34 2.38
CA VAL A 152 -3.53 -5.43 3.20
C VAL A 152 -4.92 -5.09 3.73
N SER A 153 -5.78 -6.11 3.81
CA SER A 153 -7.07 -6.08 4.46
C SER A 153 -7.10 -7.27 5.40
N ILE A 154 -7.25 -7.00 6.69
CA ILE A 154 -7.36 -8.01 7.74
C ILE A 154 -8.81 -7.98 8.22
N LYS A 155 -9.38 -9.15 8.50
CA LYS A 155 -10.75 -9.29 8.96
C LYS A 155 -11.01 -8.39 10.18
N GLY A 156 -12.03 -7.54 10.09
CA GLY A 156 -12.39 -6.59 11.16
C GLY A 156 -11.58 -5.29 11.17
N ALA A 157 -10.62 -5.10 10.26
CA ALA A 157 -9.83 -3.87 10.13
C ALA A 157 -10.09 -3.17 8.78
N ALA A 158 -9.92 -1.84 8.78
CA ALA A 158 -9.93 -1.09 7.52
C ALA A 158 -8.70 -1.48 6.67
N PRO A 159 -8.82 -1.58 5.33
CA PRO A 159 -7.69 -1.84 4.47
C PRO A 159 -6.62 -0.75 4.56
N VAL A 160 -5.35 -1.14 4.60
CA VAL A 160 -4.19 -0.24 4.66
C VAL A 160 -3.16 -0.53 3.59
N GLN A 161 -2.28 0.43 3.35
CA GLN A 161 -1.15 0.39 2.43
C GLN A 161 0.13 0.80 3.16
N GLY A 162 1.25 0.20 2.78
CA GLY A 162 2.54 0.43 3.40
C GLY A 162 3.60 -0.46 2.78
N TRP A 163 4.72 -0.63 3.47
CA TRP A 163 5.85 -1.41 2.95
C TRP A 163 6.16 -2.59 3.86
N VAL A 164 6.72 -3.63 3.27
CA VAL A 164 7.30 -4.78 4.00
C VAL A 164 8.74 -4.90 3.58
N ARG A 165 9.64 -4.87 4.56
CA ARG A 165 11.07 -5.11 4.35
C ARG A 165 11.29 -6.60 4.23
N VAL A 166 11.93 -7.02 3.14
CA VAL A 166 12.15 -8.45 2.86
C VAL A 166 13.62 -8.75 2.68
N THR A 167 14.03 -9.94 3.09
CA THR A 167 15.39 -10.46 2.91
C THR A 167 15.32 -11.92 2.58
N LYS A 168 15.97 -12.33 1.50
CA LYS A 168 16.17 -13.76 1.23
C LYS A 168 17.28 -14.29 2.14
N THR A 169 16.91 -15.19 3.05
CA THR A 169 17.81 -15.73 4.09
C THR A 169 18.40 -17.09 3.71
N GLY A 170 17.85 -17.73 2.69
CA GLY A 170 18.28 -19.04 2.19
C GLY A 170 17.61 -19.40 0.86
N PRO A 171 17.82 -20.62 0.34
CA PRO A 171 17.26 -21.03 -0.96
C PRO A 171 15.74 -20.94 -1.04
N SER A 172 15.04 -21.20 0.07
CA SER A 172 13.57 -21.18 0.17
C SER A 172 13.05 -20.48 1.42
N SER A 173 13.88 -19.65 2.06
CA SER A 173 13.53 -18.94 3.29
C SER A 173 13.63 -17.42 3.09
N TRP A 174 12.67 -16.70 3.67
CA TRP A 174 12.56 -15.26 3.60
C TRP A 174 12.24 -14.68 4.97
N GLU A 175 12.96 -13.63 5.36
CA GLU A 175 12.55 -12.77 6.48
C GLU A 175 11.72 -11.62 5.90
N ALA A 176 10.60 -11.32 6.56
CA ALA A 176 9.74 -10.20 6.20
C ALA A 176 9.36 -9.43 7.47
N THR A 177 9.37 -8.10 7.40
CA THR A 177 8.99 -7.22 8.51
C THR A 177 8.16 -6.05 7.99
N ALA A 178 6.91 -5.98 8.44
CA ALA A 178 6.02 -4.85 8.13
C ALA A 178 6.62 -3.53 8.65
N GLN A 179 6.62 -2.51 7.80
CA GLN A 179 7.18 -1.19 8.11
C GLN A 179 6.06 -0.22 8.52
N GLY A 180 6.31 0.59 9.55
CA GLY A 180 5.35 1.60 10.01
C GLY A 180 4.12 1.04 10.74
N GLY A 181 4.21 -0.17 11.29
CA GLY A 181 3.19 -0.82 12.10
C GLY A 181 3.79 -1.82 13.10
N SER A 182 3.03 -2.19 14.13
CA SER A 182 3.45 -3.12 15.18
C SER A 182 2.27 -3.98 15.67
N GLY A 183 2.58 -5.06 16.40
CA GLY A 183 1.60 -5.96 17.01
C GLY A 183 1.04 -7.00 16.02
N ALA A 184 0.03 -7.75 16.48
CA ALA A 184 -0.49 -8.94 15.80
C ALA A 184 -0.77 -8.76 14.28
N ASN A 185 -1.31 -7.62 13.87
CA ASN A 185 -1.60 -7.38 12.45
C ASN A 185 -0.32 -7.18 11.60
N ALA A 186 0.71 -6.57 12.17
CA ALA A 186 2.02 -6.44 11.52
C ALA A 186 2.71 -7.80 11.42
N ASP A 187 2.56 -8.65 12.44
CA ASP A 187 3.10 -10.01 12.48
C ASP A 187 2.39 -10.91 11.44
N MET A 188 1.05 -10.84 11.36
CA MET A 188 0.27 -11.52 10.32
C MET A 188 0.68 -11.11 8.92
N LEU A 189 0.89 -9.80 8.68
CA LEU A 189 1.32 -9.31 7.38
C LEU A 189 2.74 -9.79 7.04
N SER A 190 3.64 -9.77 8.03
CA SER A 190 5.02 -10.24 7.89
C SER A 190 5.05 -11.71 7.53
N GLU A 191 4.33 -12.56 8.27
CA GLU A 191 4.23 -14.00 7.99
C GLU A 191 3.54 -14.27 6.65
N ALA A 192 2.48 -13.53 6.30
CA ALA A 192 1.81 -13.70 5.02
C ALA A 192 2.73 -13.41 3.82
N VAL A 193 3.56 -12.37 3.91
CA VAL A 193 4.54 -12.05 2.87
C VAL A 193 5.64 -13.11 2.84
N ALA A 194 6.21 -13.48 3.98
CA ALA A 194 7.23 -14.54 4.08
C ALA A 194 6.72 -15.84 3.45
N ALA A 195 5.57 -16.36 3.91
CA ALA A 195 4.97 -17.58 3.40
C ALA A 195 4.69 -17.53 1.89
N THR A 196 4.26 -16.38 1.37
CA THR A 196 4.04 -16.20 -0.07
C THR A 196 5.35 -16.26 -0.86
N LEU A 197 6.44 -15.69 -0.33
CA LEU A 197 7.76 -15.70 -0.94
C LEU A 197 8.49 -17.05 -0.76
N GLU A 198 8.17 -17.82 0.26
CA GLU A 198 8.76 -19.15 0.49
C GLU A 198 8.04 -20.23 -0.35
N SER A 199 6.75 -20.04 -0.62
CA SER A 199 5.95 -21.00 -1.39
C SER A 199 6.42 -21.18 -2.83
N ARG A 200 6.44 -22.44 -3.28
CA ARG A 200 6.58 -22.83 -4.70
C ARG A 200 5.33 -22.48 -5.53
N ARG A 201 4.16 -22.39 -4.89
CA ARG A 201 2.88 -22.01 -5.52
C ARG A 201 2.30 -20.79 -4.79
N PRO A 202 2.80 -19.56 -5.08
CA PRO A 202 2.44 -18.36 -4.33
C PRO A 202 0.94 -18.07 -4.28
N SER A 203 0.21 -18.33 -5.37
CA SER A 203 -1.23 -18.05 -5.49
C SER A 203 -2.13 -18.79 -4.49
N ILE A 204 -1.65 -19.91 -3.93
CA ILE A 204 -2.38 -20.71 -2.94
C ILE A 204 -1.62 -20.79 -1.60
N ALA A 205 -0.54 -20.02 -1.42
CA ALA A 205 0.32 -20.11 -0.24
C ALA A 205 -0.48 -19.87 1.04
N LEU A 206 -1.21 -18.75 1.10
CA LEU A 206 -1.97 -18.37 2.29
C LEU A 206 -3.16 -19.30 2.56
N LYS A 207 -3.74 -19.90 1.52
CA LYS A 207 -4.85 -20.87 1.68
C LYS A 207 -4.44 -22.15 2.43
N ARG A 208 -3.12 -22.43 2.51
CA ARG A 208 -2.58 -23.60 3.22
C ARG A 208 -2.23 -23.30 4.68
N ILE A 209 -2.27 -22.04 5.09
CA ILE A 209 -1.95 -21.61 6.43
C ILE A 209 -3.27 -21.20 7.10
N PRO A 210 -3.82 -22.05 7.98
CA PRO A 210 -5.10 -21.78 8.62
C PRO A 210 -4.99 -20.58 9.57
N ASP A 211 -3.88 -20.46 10.30
CA ASP A 211 -3.62 -19.38 11.25
C ASP A 211 -2.21 -18.82 11.04
N LEU A 212 -2.13 -17.55 10.63
CA LEU A 212 -0.87 -16.85 10.37
C LEU A 212 -0.18 -16.38 11.65
N LEU A 213 -0.93 -16.08 12.71
CA LEU A 213 -0.34 -15.69 13.99
C LEU A 213 0.32 -16.87 14.65
N GLU A 214 -0.34 -18.02 14.62
CA GLU A 214 0.23 -19.26 15.13
C GLU A 214 1.46 -19.68 14.31
N ALA A 215 1.40 -19.58 12.97
CA ALA A 215 2.57 -19.84 12.12
C ALA A 215 3.74 -18.88 12.41
N HIS A 216 3.44 -17.60 12.65
CA HIS A 216 4.45 -16.62 13.06
C HIS A 216 5.07 -16.98 14.41
N ARG A 217 4.24 -17.32 15.41
CA ARG A 217 4.71 -17.74 16.74
C ARG A 217 5.63 -18.95 16.65
N GLN A 218 5.24 -19.97 15.88
CA GLN A 218 6.07 -21.16 15.64
C GLN A 218 7.41 -20.81 14.98
N ARG A 219 7.43 -19.84 14.06
CA ARG A 219 8.67 -19.35 13.44
C ARG A 219 9.55 -18.64 14.46
N GLU A 220 8.98 -17.79 15.32
CA GLU A 220 9.74 -17.11 16.38
C GLU A 220 10.26 -18.09 17.43
N GLU A 221 9.44 -19.06 17.87
CA GLU A 221 9.86 -20.13 18.79
C GLU A 221 11.00 -20.96 18.19
N ALA A 222 10.95 -21.27 16.89
CA ALA A 222 12.04 -21.97 16.20
C ALA A 222 13.36 -21.18 16.19
N LYS A 223 13.31 -19.84 16.32
CA LYS A 223 14.53 -19.01 16.43
C LYS A 223 15.26 -19.21 17.76
N GLY A 224 14.59 -19.81 18.75
CA GLY A 224 15.08 -19.95 20.11
C GLY A 224 15.28 -18.61 20.80
N ASP A 225 15.65 -18.68 22.07
CA ASP A 225 15.72 -17.52 22.95
C ASP A 225 17.17 -17.08 23.21
N PRO A 226 17.42 -15.77 23.37
CA PRO A 226 18.74 -15.26 23.69
C PRO A 226 19.15 -15.63 25.12
N LEU A 227 20.46 -15.79 25.32
CA LEU A 227 21.06 -15.82 26.66
C LEU A 227 21.58 -14.42 26.98
N GLU A 228 21.10 -13.84 28.07
CA GLU A 228 21.49 -12.55 28.59
C GLU A 228 22.60 -12.72 29.65
N PRO A 229 23.75 -12.04 29.51
CA PRO A 229 24.79 -12.06 30.54
C PRO A 229 24.29 -11.48 31.86
N ILE A 230 24.67 -12.10 32.99
CA ILE A 230 24.34 -11.60 34.33
C ILE A 230 25.57 -11.49 35.21
N ARG A 231 25.51 -10.60 36.20
CA ARG A 231 26.60 -10.42 37.18
C ARG A 231 26.47 -11.48 38.27
N SER A 232 27.14 -12.62 38.09
CA SER A 232 27.23 -13.69 39.09
C SER A 232 28.61 -14.34 39.01
N SER A 233 29.13 -14.80 40.16
CA SER A 233 30.41 -15.54 40.21
C SER A 233 30.27 -16.99 39.73
N PHE A 234 29.05 -17.47 39.52
CA PHE A 234 28.76 -18.87 39.18
C PHE A 234 27.96 -19.04 37.88
N ILE A 235 27.13 -18.06 37.50
CA ILE A 235 26.26 -18.12 36.32
C ILE A 235 26.69 -17.02 35.37
N ASP A 236 27.08 -17.38 34.15
CA ASP A 236 27.58 -16.42 33.16
C ASP A 236 26.44 -15.69 32.45
N ALA A 237 25.37 -16.42 32.13
CA ALA A 237 24.22 -15.91 31.40
C ALA A 237 22.97 -16.73 31.71
N ILE A 238 21.80 -16.11 31.54
CA ILE A 238 20.50 -16.76 31.70
C ILE A 238 19.59 -16.40 30.53
N GLY A 239 18.62 -17.23 30.22
CA GLY A 239 17.56 -16.90 29.26
C GLY A 239 16.28 -17.64 29.63
N TYR A 240 15.16 -17.20 29.07
CA TYR A 240 13.85 -17.76 29.37
C TYR A 240 13.05 -17.99 28.10
N ASP A 241 12.58 -19.21 27.94
CA ASP A 241 11.62 -19.60 26.91
C ASP A 241 10.22 -19.60 27.54
N GLU A 242 9.42 -18.61 27.19
CA GLU A 242 8.06 -18.43 27.69
C GLU A 242 7.11 -19.52 27.18
N SER A 243 7.38 -20.11 26.01
CA SER A 243 6.53 -21.15 25.42
C SER A 243 6.61 -22.47 26.19
N THR A 244 7.76 -22.79 26.77
CA THR A 244 7.98 -24.03 27.52
C THR A 244 8.12 -23.83 29.02
N GLY A 245 8.17 -22.57 29.48
CA GLY A 245 8.47 -22.23 30.87
C GLY A 245 9.87 -22.69 31.28
N THR A 246 10.84 -22.62 30.36
CA THR A 246 12.20 -23.13 30.58
C THR A 246 13.17 -21.98 30.74
N MET A 247 13.81 -21.91 31.90
CA MET A 247 15.00 -21.06 32.10
C MET A 247 16.25 -21.85 31.71
N ALA A 248 17.03 -21.29 30.79
CA ALA A 248 18.37 -21.77 30.49
C ALA A 248 19.40 -20.98 31.30
N THR A 249 20.40 -21.67 31.85
CA THR A 249 21.53 -21.06 32.53
C THR A 249 22.84 -21.54 31.94
N LYS A 250 23.73 -20.59 31.65
CA LYS A 250 25.06 -20.85 31.15
C LYS A 250 26.04 -20.83 32.31
N ILE A 251 26.79 -21.92 32.47
CA ILE A 251 27.83 -22.08 33.49
C ILE A 251 29.07 -22.61 32.78
N GLY A 252 30.08 -21.76 32.63
CA GLY A 252 31.23 -22.01 31.76
C GLY A 252 30.78 -22.18 30.31
N GLU A 253 31.11 -23.33 29.71
CA GLU A 253 30.74 -23.64 28.32
C GLU A 253 29.39 -24.36 28.19
N LYS A 254 28.83 -24.85 29.30
CA LYS A 254 27.61 -25.68 29.30
C LYS A 254 26.37 -24.83 29.53
N VAL A 255 25.26 -25.27 28.94
CA VAL A 255 23.92 -24.69 29.14
C VAL A 255 23.03 -25.74 29.79
N TYR A 256 22.38 -25.37 30.88
CA TYR A 256 21.49 -26.20 31.66
C TYR A 256 20.07 -25.63 31.60
N GLY A 257 19.05 -26.49 31.51
CA GLY A 257 17.66 -26.07 31.44
C GLY A 257 16.92 -26.45 32.71
N HIS A 258 16.03 -25.58 33.16
CA HIS A 258 15.18 -25.80 34.33
C HIS A 258 13.77 -25.26 34.07
N ARG A 259 12.74 -26.05 34.38
CA ARG A 259 11.35 -25.57 34.31
C ARG A 259 11.07 -24.63 35.49
N VAL A 260 10.74 -23.38 35.19
CA VAL A 260 10.48 -22.34 36.18
C VAL A 260 9.40 -21.37 35.70
N SER A 261 8.74 -20.68 36.61
CA SER A 261 7.83 -19.58 36.26
C SER A 261 8.61 -18.35 35.77
N LYS A 262 7.93 -17.50 34.98
CA LYS A 262 8.48 -16.21 34.52
C LYS A 262 8.88 -15.32 35.69
N ASP A 263 8.05 -15.27 36.74
CA ASP A 263 8.34 -14.52 37.96
C ASP A 263 9.63 -14.98 38.64
N PHE A 264 9.90 -16.30 38.63
CA PHE A 264 11.14 -16.83 39.18
C PHE A 264 12.35 -16.47 38.31
N PHE A 265 12.22 -16.53 36.99
CA PHE A 265 13.26 -16.07 36.08
C PHE A 265 13.60 -14.59 36.33
N GLU A 266 12.59 -13.71 36.44
CA GLU A 266 12.79 -12.29 36.73
C GLU A 266 13.39 -12.06 38.12
N LEU A 267 13.02 -12.87 39.12
CA LEU A 267 13.63 -12.84 40.44
C LEU A 267 15.13 -13.17 40.37
N VAL A 268 15.52 -14.22 39.65
CA VAL A 268 16.93 -14.62 39.50
C VAL A 268 17.70 -13.57 38.69
N LYS A 269 17.09 -13.05 37.61
CA LYS A 269 17.68 -12.05 36.72
C LYS A 269 18.03 -10.75 37.45
N ASN A 270 17.14 -10.28 38.31
CA ASN A 270 17.27 -8.98 38.97
C ASN A 270 17.87 -9.05 40.38
N ALA A 271 18.22 -10.25 40.87
CA ALA A 271 18.79 -10.40 42.20
C ALA A 271 20.25 -9.92 42.29
N GLU A 272 20.61 -9.33 43.43
CA GLU A 272 22.03 -9.00 43.73
C GLU A 272 22.93 -10.24 43.79
N ARG A 273 22.36 -11.40 44.16
CA ARG A 273 23.07 -12.67 44.27
C ARG A 273 22.33 -13.79 43.52
N PRO A 274 22.35 -13.80 42.17
CA PRO A 274 21.57 -14.75 41.36
C PRO A 274 21.86 -16.21 41.71
N GLY A 275 23.13 -16.57 41.93
CA GLY A 275 23.54 -17.93 42.28
C GLY A 275 22.94 -18.44 43.59
N SER A 276 22.72 -17.58 44.58
CA SER A 276 22.09 -18.00 45.85
C SER A 276 20.61 -18.32 45.68
N ILE A 277 19.90 -17.55 44.86
CA ILE A 277 18.47 -17.79 44.59
C ILE A 277 18.32 -19.04 43.72
N PHE A 278 19.15 -19.14 42.68
CA PHE A 278 19.23 -20.31 41.80
C PHE A 278 19.43 -21.62 42.60
N ASN A 279 20.43 -21.67 43.48
CA ASN A 279 20.74 -22.87 44.26
C ASN A 279 19.62 -23.26 45.25
N LYS A 280 18.91 -22.28 45.81
CA LYS A 280 17.78 -22.55 46.72
C LYS A 280 16.62 -23.25 46.02
N PHE A 281 16.42 -22.96 44.73
CA PHE A 281 15.25 -23.43 43.98
C PHE A 281 15.53 -24.66 43.12
N ILE A 282 16.73 -24.77 42.54
CA ILE A 282 17.03 -25.85 41.58
C ILE A 282 17.49 -27.14 42.27
N LYS A 283 17.88 -27.07 43.55
CA LYS A 283 18.19 -28.25 44.34
C LYS A 283 16.93 -29.11 44.52
N GLY A 284 16.80 -30.14 43.69
CA GLY A 284 15.67 -31.09 43.70
C GLY A 284 14.70 -30.98 42.52
N ASN A 285 14.84 -29.98 41.64
CA ASN A 285 13.98 -29.84 40.47
C ASN A 285 14.54 -30.62 39.27
N PRO A 286 13.68 -31.32 38.49
CA PRO A 286 14.11 -32.04 37.30
C PRO A 286 14.65 -31.06 36.24
N GLY A 287 15.78 -31.43 35.63
CA GLY A 287 16.33 -30.68 34.51
C GLY A 287 15.42 -30.72 33.28
N ALA A 288 15.42 -29.65 32.51
CA ALA A 288 14.81 -29.57 31.18
C ALA A 288 15.91 -29.69 30.11
N GLY A 289 15.63 -30.45 29.05
CA GLY A 289 16.54 -30.55 27.91
C GLY A 289 16.62 -29.21 27.18
N VAL A 290 17.83 -28.66 27.06
CA VAL A 290 18.12 -27.46 26.28
C VAL A 290 19.40 -27.67 25.49
N GLN A 291 19.48 -27.04 24.32
CA GLN A 291 20.68 -27.00 23.50
C GLN A 291 21.00 -25.55 23.15
N LYS A 292 22.29 -25.28 22.97
CA LYS A 292 22.78 -23.99 22.48
C LYS A 292 23.13 -24.11 21.01
N CYS A 293 22.60 -23.24 20.19
CA CYS A 293 22.98 -23.19 18.79
C CYS A 293 24.42 -22.64 18.65
N PRO A 294 25.33 -23.34 17.97
CA PRO A 294 26.71 -22.87 17.80
C PRO A 294 26.80 -21.63 16.90
N ARG A 295 25.81 -21.39 16.03
CA ARG A 295 25.85 -20.28 15.06
C ARG A 295 25.30 -18.97 15.61
N CYS A 296 24.15 -19.00 16.30
CA CYS A 296 23.50 -17.79 16.82
C CYS A 296 23.60 -17.64 18.34
N ALA A 297 24.21 -18.61 19.04
CA ALA A 297 24.36 -18.66 20.49
C ALA A 297 23.05 -18.63 21.32
N ARG A 298 21.88 -18.66 20.67
CA ARG A 298 20.57 -18.83 21.30
C ARG A 298 20.38 -20.25 21.81
N PHE A 299 19.56 -20.40 22.84
CA PHE A 299 19.17 -21.72 23.32
C PHE A 299 17.79 -22.10 22.79
N PHE A 300 17.53 -23.41 22.69
CA PHE A 300 16.26 -23.96 22.26
C PHE A 300 16.04 -25.32 22.92
N THR A 301 14.79 -25.76 22.97
CA THR A 301 14.42 -27.08 23.48
C THR A 301 14.55 -28.12 22.34
N PRO A 302 15.17 -29.31 22.57
CA PRO A 302 15.48 -30.27 21.51
C PRO A 302 14.27 -30.87 20.77
N ASP A 303 13.08 -30.75 21.35
CA ASP A 303 11.81 -31.16 20.78
C ASP A 303 11.36 -30.26 19.60
N LYS A 304 11.94 -29.07 19.47
CA LYS A 304 11.67 -28.12 18.39
C LYS A 304 12.86 -28.02 17.43
N ALA A 305 12.57 -27.98 16.13
CA ALA A 305 13.59 -27.74 15.12
C ALA A 305 14.08 -26.29 15.20
N HIS A 306 15.37 -26.09 15.47
CA HIS A 306 15.96 -24.76 15.53
C HIS A 306 16.24 -24.18 14.15
N THR A 307 15.84 -22.92 13.94
CA THR A 307 16.19 -22.12 12.78
C THR A 307 16.90 -20.86 13.23
N CYS A 308 18.18 -20.68 12.89
CA CYS A 308 18.89 -19.48 13.33
C CYS A 308 18.17 -18.21 12.87
N PRO A 309 17.94 -17.22 13.76
CA PRO A 309 17.41 -15.93 13.37
C PRO A 309 18.33 -15.34 12.32
N THR A 310 17.73 -14.83 11.25
CA THR A 310 18.48 -14.13 10.21
C THR A 310 17.99 -12.70 10.18
N ALA A 311 18.85 -11.78 10.61
CA ALA A 311 18.53 -10.36 10.54
C ALA A 311 18.47 -9.90 9.08
N HIS A 312 17.74 -8.81 8.86
CA HIS A 312 17.91 -8.01 7.66
C HIS A 312 19.38 -7.64 7.48
N LYS A 313 19.86 -7.71 6.23
CA LYS A 313 21.21 -7.28 5.87
C LYS A 313 21.31 -5.77 6.03
N GLU A 314 22.54 -5.27 6.04
CA GLU A 314 22.80 -3.84 6.02
C GLU A 314 22.26 -3.17 4.75
N GLU A 315 22.08 -1.86 4.83
CA GLU A 315 21.61 -1.02 3.74
C GLU A 315 22.58 -1.07 2.56
N SER A 316 22.09 -1.55 1.43
CA SER A 316 22.93 -1.71 0.23
C SER A 316 23.11 -0.41 -0.56
N GLY A 317 22.20 0.55 -0.44
CA GLY A 317 22.21 1.78 -1.25
C GLY A 317 21.98 1.53 -2.74
N LEU A 318 21.46 0.37 -3.14
CA LEU A 318 21.08 0.12 -4.54
C LEU A 318 19.88 0.98 -4.93
N ASN A 319 19.83 1.39 -6.21
CA ASN A 319 18.74 2.15 -6.80
C ASN A 319 18.43 3.49 -6.09
N GLN A 320 19.45 4.18 -5.56
CA GLN A 320 19.29 5.51 -4.95
C GLN A 320 18.57 6.51 -5.87
N ASP A 321 18.88 6.52 -7.16
CA ASP A 321 18.19 7.38 -8.14
C ASP A 321 16.68 7.12 -8.19
N TYR A 322 16.27 5.86 -8.07
CA TYR A 322 14.85 5.51 -7.98
C TYR A 322 14.24 6.05 -6.69
N THR A 323 14.91 5.82 -5.55
CA THR A 323 14.44 6.29 -4.23
C THR A 323 14.31 7.82 -4.19
N GLU A 324 15.22 8.56 -4.82
CA GLU A 324 15.12 10.02 -4.92
C GLU A 324 13.93 10.46 -5.81
N ARG A 325 13.73 9.80 -6.96
CA ARG A 325 12.54 10.05 -7.81
C ARG A 325 11.24 9.70 -7.09
N ALA A 326 11.23 8.59 -6.34
CA ALA A 326 10.12 8.15 -5.50
C ALA A 326 9.78 9.20 -4.45
N ARG A 327 10.79 9.73 -3.74
CA ARG A 327 10.62 10.81 -2.75
C ARG A 327 10.01 12.06 -3.38
N LYS A 328 10.56 12.55 -4.51
CA LYS A 328 10.04 13.72 -5.23
C LYS A 328 8.59 13.50 -5.70
N ARG A 329 8.26 12.28 -6.14
CA ARG A 329 6.87 11.93 -6.51
C ARG A 329 5.96 11.90 -5.29
N ALA A 330 6.39 11.30 -4.18
CA ALA A 330 5.66 11.26 -2.93
C ALA A 330 5.33 12.68 -2.41
N GLU A 331 6.30 13.59 -2.45
CA GLU A 331 6.11 15.00 -2.08
C GLU A 331 5.01 15.65 -2.92
N ARG A 332 5.07 15.50 -4.26
CA ARG A 332 4.03 16.04 -5.17
C ARG A 332 2.65 15.46 -4.91
N VAL A 333 2.55 14.15 -4.66
CA VAL A 333 1.28 13.46 -4.36
C VAL A 333 0.71 13.94 -3.02
N ALA A 334 1.55 14.06 -1.99
CA ALA A 334 1.13 14.57 -0.69
C ALA A 334 0.66 16.03 -0.78
N ALA A 335 1.28 16.83 -1.64
CA ALA A 335 0.90 18.22 -1.89
C ALA A 335 -0.43 18.35 -2.66
N SER A 336 -0.65 17.58 -3.72
CA SER A 336 -1.85 17.69 -4.56
C SER A 336 -3.12 17.27 -3.82
N ARG A 337 -3.03 16.24 -2.98
CA ARG A 337 -4.17 15.71 -2.20
C ARG A 337 -4.54 16.54 -0.97
N SER A 338 -3.74 17.55 -0.63
CA SER A 338 -3.99 18.45 0.51
C SER A 338 -4.49 19.84 0.11
N HIS A 339 -4.67 20.13 -1.18
CA HIS A 339 -5.22 21.41 -1.67
C HIS A 339 -6.74 21.64 -1.40
N GLY A 340 -7.31 20.94 -0.42
CA GLY A 340 -8.64 21.20 0.13
C GLY A 340 -8.64 21.79 1.55
N VAL A 341 -7.48 22.22 2.07
CA VAL A 341 -7.39 22.91 3.37
C VAL A 341 -7.55 24.41 3.13
N ASP A 342 -8.76 24.90 3.36
CA ASP A 342 -8.99 26.33 3.56
C ASP A 342 -8.32 26.75 4.89
N PRO A 343 -7.28 27.60 4.87
CA PRO A 343 -6.60 28.05 6.09
C PRO A 343 -7.53 28.83 7.04
N ALA A 344 -8.73 29.24 6.59
CA ALA A 344 -9.74 29.84 7.44
C ALA A 344 -10.40 28.84 8.43
N LEU A 345 -10.42 27.54 8.13
CA LEU A 345 -11.02 26.53 9.01
C LEU A 345 -10.12 26.13 10.20
N ALA A 346 -8.84 26.50 10.19
CA ALA A 346 -7.93 26.30 11.32
C ALA A 346 -8.12 27.34 12.44
N LYS A 347 -8.82 28.45 12.18
CA LYS A 347 -9.12 29.50 13.17
C LYS A 347 -10.41 29.26 13.95
N ASN A 348 -11.25 28.32 13.53
CA ASN A 348 -12.51 27.96 14.20
C ASN A 348 -12.45 26.58 14.89
N ALA A 349 -11.26 26.15 15.32
CA ALA A 349 -11.15 25.08 16.31
C ALA A 349 -11.73 25.60 17.64
N VAL A 350 -12.95 25.14 17.91
CA VAL A 350 -13.75 25.36 19.12
C VAL A 350 -12.86 25.33 20.37
N GLN A 351 -12.76 26.47 21.07
CA GLN A 351 -12.33 26.49 22.46
C GLN A 351 -13.26 25.58 23.28
N PRO A 352 -12.74 24.77 24.22
CA PRO A 352 -13.60 23.95 25.07
C PRO A 352 -14.59 24.85 25.84
N PRO A 353 -15.89 24.50 25.90
CA PRO A 353 -16.86 25.33 26.58
C PRO A 353 -16.57 25.37 28.08
N ALA A 354 -16.58 26.57 28.64
CA ALA A 354 -16.64 26.79 30.09
C ALA A 354 -17.95 26.20 30.65
N PRO A 355 -17.97 25.74 31.92
CA PRO A 355 -19.16 25.15 32.52
C PRO A 355 -20.24 26.21 32.75
N ILE A 356 -21.46 25.97 32.26
CA ILE A 356 -22.61 26.85 32.51
C ILE A 356 -23.70 26.09 33.24
N ASN A 357 -24.11 26.67 34.37
CA ASN A 357 -25.23 26.31 35.22
C ASN A 357 -26.58 26.38 34.50
N THR A 358 -27.49 25.52 34.96
CA THR A 358 -28.91 25.40 34.58
C THR A 358 -29.76 26.63 34.89
N ALA A 359 -30.59 27.07 33.92
CA ALA A 359 -31.99 27.49 34.10
C ALA A 359 -32.71 27.61 32.73
N PRO A 360 -34.05 27.41 32.64
CA PRO A 360 -34.77 27.21 31.37
C PRO A 360 -35.54 28.46 30.89
N GLY A 361 -35.75 28.58 29.58
CA GLY A 361 -36.56 29.65 28.98
C GLY A 361 -37.10 29.31 27.59
N ALA A 362 -38.43 29.38 27.48
CA ALA A 362 -39.30 29.08 26.34
C ALA A 362 -39.08 29.93 25.08
N GLY A 363 -39.61 29.44 23.94
CA GLY A 363 -39.95 30.31 22.80
C GLY A 363 -39.94 29.61 21.44
N ALA A 364 -41.07 29.62 20.75
CA ALA A 364 -41.35 28.88 19.53
C ALA A 364 -41.41 29.76 18.27
N GLN A 365 -41.37 29.09 17.10
CA GLN A 365 -41.96 29.45 15.78
C GLN A 365 -41.14 30.35 14.81
N PRO A 366 -41.46 30.39 13.49
CA PRO A 366 -41.75 29.28 12.57
C PRO A 366 -41.07 29.43 11.18
N VAL A 367 -41.22 28.39 10.35
CA VAL A 367 -40.76 28.24 8.96
C VAL A 367 -41.70 28.94 7.96
N PRO A 368 -41.21 29.52 6.85
CA PRO A 368 -42.01 29.74 5.65
C PRO A 368 -41.66 28.77 4.50
N THR A 369 -42.71 28.31 3.83
CA THR A 369 -42.77 27.46 2.64
C THR A 369 -43.04 28.28 1.36
N LYS A 370 -42.95 27.60 0.19
CA LYS A 370 -43.42 27.96 -1.18
C LYS A 370 -42.33 28.53 -2.12
N LYS A 371 -42.28 28.29 -3.43
CA LYS A 371 -43.16 27.59 -4.42
C LYS A 371 -42.43 27.48 -5.78
N THR A 372 -42.69 26.38 -6.51
CA THR A 372 -42.95 26.21 -7.97
C THR A 372 -42.23 27.04 -9.06
N GLY A 373 -41.78 26.36 -10.13
CA GLY A 373 -41.77 26.92 -11.51
C GLY A 373 -40.88 26.21 -12.54
N LEU A 374 -41.48 25.38 -13.42
CA LEU A 374 -40.96 24.91 -14.71
C LEU A 374 -41.51 25.81 -15.84
N PRO A 375 -40.80 25.99 -16.98
CA PRO A 375 -41.05 25.18 -18.20
C PRO A 375 -39.71 24.86 -18.94
N GLY A 376 -39.52 23.92 -19.87
CA GLY A 376 -40.41 23.28 -20.86
C GLY A 376 -40.06 23.78 -22.27
N ARG A 377 -39.24 23.04 -23.06
CA ARG A 377 -39.23 23.09 -24.54
C ARG A 377 -38.38 21.98 -25.18
N GLN A 378 -39.05 21.10 -25.92
CA GLN A 378 -38.48 20.18 -26.90
C GLN A 378 -38.50 20.85 -28.29
N ALA A 379 -37.48 20.62 -29.11
CA ALA A 379 -37.51 20.91 -30.54
C ALA A 379 -36.89 19.74 -31.30
N ALA A 380 -37.72 19.07 -32.11
CA ALA A 380 -37.33 18.14 -33.14
C ALA A 380 -36.92 18.94 -34.39
N VAL A 381 -35.86 18.51 -35.09
CA VAL A 381 -35.53 19.00 -36.43
C VAL A 381 -35.37 17.80 -37.36
N ALA A 382 -36.17 17.84 -38.42
CA ALA A 382 -36.28 16.84 -39.46
C ALA A 382 -35.09 16.89 -40.44
N PHE A 383 -34.74 15.71 -40.95
CA PHE A 383 -33.78 15.47 -42.03
C PHE A 383 -34.53 15.43 -43.36
N SER A 384 -34.15 16.25 -44.34
CA SER A 384 -34.50 16.08 -45.76
C SER A 384 -33.59 16.94 -46.64
N GLY A 385 -32.91 16.32 -47.62
CA GLY A 385 -32.13 17.03 -48.64
C GLY A 385 -30.99 16.21 -49.24
N LEU A 386 -31.30 15.17 -50.02
CA LEU A 386 -30.37 14.50 -50.95
C LEU A 386 -30.34 15.30 -52.26
N GLY A 387 -29.14 15.74 -52.70
CA GLY A 387 -29.00 16.35 -54.03
C GLY A 387 -27.74 17.19 -54.24
N ALA A 388 -26.54 16.62 -54.04
CA ALA A 388 -25.30 17.10 -54.65
C ALA A 388 -24.24 16.00 -54.57
N THR A 389 -23.56 15.71 -55.67
CA THR A 389 -22.33 14.93 -55.70
C THR A 389 -21.34 15.53 -54.68
N PRO A 390 -20.82 14.76 -53.70
CA PRO A 390 -19.97 15.34 -52.68
C PRO A 390 -18.65 15.75 -53.31
N ALA A 391 -18.42 17.07 -53.38
CA ALA A 391 -17.08 17.61 -53.49
C ALA A 391 -16.21 16.93 -52.43
N THR A 392 -15.01 16.49 -52.82
CA THR A 392 -14.00 15.91 -51.93
C THR A 392 -13.98 16.73 -50.65
N PRO A 393 -14.30 16.15 -49.48
CA PRO A 393 -14.64 17.00 -48.36
C PRO A 393 -13.37 17.72 -47.87
N ARG A 394 -13.52 19.00 -47.50
CA ARG A 394 -12.43 19.90 -47.08
C ARG A 394 -11.51 19.36 -45.97
N HIS A 395 -11.82 18.22 -45.35
CA HIS A 395 -11.05 17.61 -44.26
C HIS A 395 -9.66 17.06 -44.68
N LEU A 396 -9.36 16.99 -45.98
CA LEU A 396 -8.02 16.66 -46.50
C LEU A 396 -7.07 17.87 -46.64
N ALA A 397 -7.50 19.08 -46.26
CA ALA A 397 -6.76 20.31 -46.59
C ALA A 397 -5.47 20.56 -45.79
N THR A 398 -5.32 20.01 -44.57
CA THR A 398 -4.06 20.13 -43.80
C THR A 398 -3.77 18.88 -42.95
N PRO A 399 -3.04 17.89 -43.50
CA PRO A 399 -2.60 16.72 -42.75
C PRO A 399 -1.63 17.09 -41.62
N ILE A 400 -1.75 16.41 -40.47
CA ILE A 400 -0.78 16.53 -39.37
C ILE A 400 0.49 15.78 -39.79
N ARG A 401 1.59 16.50 -40.01
CA ARG A 401 2.84 15.91 -40.54
C ARG A 401 3.97 15.82 -39.52
N ASP A 402 3.80 16.43 -38.36
CA ASP A 402 4.79 16.43 -37.29
C ASP A 402 4.20 15.95 -35.97
N ARG A 403 5.10 15.55 -35.09
CA ARG A 403 4.77 14.91 -33.81
C ARG A 403 4.19 15.91 -32.80
N ALA A 404 4.54 17.19 -32.89
CA ALA A 404 4.08 18.21 -31.93
C ALA A 404 2.61 18.54 -32.18
N SER A 405 2.23 18.79 -33.43
CA SER A 405 0.84 19.02 -33.82
C SER A 405 -0.05 17.80 -33.54
N PHE A 406 0.47 16.57 -33.72
CA PHE A 406 -0.24 15.35 -33.32
C PHE A 406 -0.60 15.33 -31.83
N TYR A 407 0.35 15.66 -30.95
CA TYR A 407 0.08 15.67 -29.51
C TYR A 407 -0.86 16.80 -29.10
N GLN A 408 -0.75 17.98 -29.72
CA GLN A 408 -1.62 19.11 -29.42
C GLN A 408 -3.09 18.78 -29.74
N GLU A 409 -3.34 18.16 -30.89
CA GLU A 409 -4.68 17.76 -31.33
C GLU A 409 -5.24 16.59 -30.49
N LEU A 410 -4.40 15.60 -30.15
CA LEU A 410 -4.80 14.51 -29.25
C LEU A 410 -5.16 15.01 -27.84
N GLN A 411 -4.44 16.00 -27.31
CA GLN A 411 -4.72 16.55 -25.99
C GLN A 411 -6.01 17.37 -25.96
N SER A 412 -6.32 18.13 -27.03
CA SER A 412 -7.57 18.89 -27.11
C SER A 412 -8.78 17.95 -27.14
N LEU A 413 -8.70 16.84 -27.90
CA LEU A 413 -9.73 15.82 -27.94
C LEU A 413 -9.88 15.10 -26.60
N LYS A 414 -8.78 14.74 -25.94
CA LYS A 414 -8.82 14.15 -24.59
C LYS A 414 -9.45 15.07 -23.56
N ALA A 415 -9.16 16.37 -23.61
CA ALA A 415 -9.77 17.35 -22.72
C ALA A 415 -11.29 17.47 -22.97
N SER A 416 -11.71 17.54 -24.24
CA SER A 416 -13.11 17.58 -24.66
C SER A 416 -13.88 16.31 -24.25
N GLY A 417 -13.28 15.13 -24.42
CA GLY A 417 -13.89 13.86 -24.04
C GLY A 417 -14.08 13.74 -22.52
N ARG A 418 -13.06 14.11 -21.75
CA ARG A 418 -13.12 14.08 -20.28
C ARG A 418 -14.19 15.00 -19.72
N ALA A 419 -14.40 16.16 -20.32
CA ALA A 419 -15.46 17.09 -19.93
C ALA A 419 -16.87 16.49 -20.09
N GLN A 420 -17.03 15.45 -20.92
CA GLN A 420 -18.29 14.73 -21.13
C GLN A 420 -18.30 13.31 -20.54
N GLY A 421 -17.30 12.95 -19.72
CA GLY A 421 -17.23 11.64 -19.08
C GLY A 421 -16.74 10.50 -20.01
N PHE A 422 -16.02 10.84 -21.09
CA PHE A 422 -15.43 9.88 -22.02
C PHE A 422 -13.90 9.90 -21.95
N ASP A 423 -13.25 8.77 -22.24
CA ASP A 423 -11.81 8.69 -22.46
C ASP A 423 -11.51 8.49 -23.95
N VAL A 424 -10.57 9.28 -24.48
CA VAL A 424 -10.16 9.24 -25.89
C VAL A 424 -8.85 8.47 -26.01
N LEU A 425 -8.90 7.34 -26.71
CA LEU A 425 -7.76 6.49 -27.06
C LEU A 425 -7.31 6.78 -28.49
N SER A 426 -6.15 6.26 -28.89
CA SER A 426 -5.65 6.43 -30.26
C SER A 426 -6.45 5.65 -31.29
N ASN A 427 -7.26 4.68 -30.87
CA ASN A 427 -8.06 3.80 -31.73
C ASN A 427 -9.59 3.92 -31.49
N GLY A 428 -10.05 4.91 -30.73
CA GLY A 428 -11.48 5.08 -30.44
C GLY A 428 -11.78 5.87 -29.17
N VAL A 429 -13.05 5.87 -28.79
CA VAL A 429 -13.56 6.56 -27.59
C VAL A 429 -14.28 5.54 -26.72
N GLU A 430 -14.01 5.60 -25.42
CA GLU A 430 -14.61 4.71 -24.42
C GLU A 430 -15.40 5.52 -23.38
N SER A 431 -16.56 5.00 -22.95
CA SER A 431 -17.32 5.62 -21.86
C SER A 431 -16.71 5.32 -20.51
N ARG A 432 -16.56 6.32 -19.65
CA ARG A 432 -16.15 6.10 -18.26
C ARG A 432 -17.33 5.53 -17.48
N ALA A 433 -17.22 4.28 -17.03
CA ALA A 433 -18.25 3.66 -16.21
C ALA A 433 -18.45 4.48 -14.92
N GLU A 434 -19.64 5.04 -14.75
CA GLU A 434 -20.04 5.66 -13.49
C GLU A 434 -20.53 4.55 -12.56
N ALA A 435 -19.98 4.54 -11.36
CA ALA A 435 -20.29 3.58 -10.32
C ALA A 435 -21.69 3.85 -9.74
N SER A 436 -22.76 3.47 -10.44
CA SER A 436 -24.07 3.17 -9.86
C SER A 436 -25.07 2.76 -10.94
N CYS A 437 -25.14 1.46 -11.25
CA CYS A 437 -26.39 0.74 -11.48
C CYS A 437 -26.07 -0.74 -11.74
N SER A 438 -26.63 -1.59 -10.89
CA SER A 438 -26.59 -3.04 -11.02
C SER A 438 -27.43 -3.46 -12.23
N THR A 439 -26.81 -3.64 -13.39
CA THR A 439 -27.22 -4.60 -14.45
C THR A 439 -26.16 -4.54 -15.56
N ALA A 440 -25.23 -5.51 -15.56
CA ALA A 440 -24.16 -5.72 -16.54
C ALA A 440 -23.26 -4.49 -16.85
N ALA A 441 -22.00 -4.52 -16.42
CA ALA A 441 -21.02 -3.54 -16.87
C ALA A 441 -20.80 -3.70 -18.40
N TYR A 442 -21.40 -2.82 -19.20
CA TYR A 442 -21.20 -2.79 -20.65
C TYR A 442 -19.96 -1.96 -20.98
N ASN A 443 -19.02 -2.52 -21.75
CA ASN A 443 -17.94 -1.76 -22.38
C ASN A 443 -18.39 -1.37 -23.79
N ALA A 444 -18.84 -0.12 -23.96
CA ALA A 444 -19.19 0.43 -25.26
C ALA A 444 -18.04 1.29 -25.79
N HIS A 445 -17.65 1.08 -27.04
CA HIS A 445 -16.69 1.93 -27.74
C HIS A 445 -17.11 2.15 -29.20
N VAL A 446 -16.76 3.30 -29.73
CA VAL A 446 -16.99 3.65 -31.15
C VAL A 446 -15.63 3.83 -31.82
N ALA A 447 -15.40 3.08 -32.90
CA ALA A 447 -14.23 3.23 -33.75
C ALA A 447 -14.58 4.04 -34.99
N VAL A 448 -13.69 4.93 -35.41
CA VAL A 448 -13.78 5.63 -36.70
C VAL A 448 -12.96 4.83 -37.70
N LYS A 449 -13.59 4.36 -38.77
CA LYS A 449 -12.90 3.67 -39.88
C LYS A 449 -12.13 4.68 -40.73
N THR A 450 -11.23 4.17 -41.57
CA THR A 450 -10.42 4.96 -42.51
C THR A 450 -11.26 5.73 -43.54
N ASP A 451 -12.50 5.31 -43.79
CA ASP A 451 -13.47 6.00 -44.65
C ASP A 451 -14.30 7.07 -43.90
N GLY A 452 -14.01 7.29 -42.61
CA GLY A 452 -14.74 8.23 -41.75
C GLY A 452 -16.05 7.70 -41.17
N THR A 453 -16.44 6.45 -41.47
CA THR A 453 -17.65 5.85 -40.91
C THR A 453 -17.43 5.38 -39.47
N LEU A 454 -18.50 5.43 -38.67
CA LEU A 454 -18.47 4.99 -37.27
C LEU A 454 -18.85 3.50 -37.18
N GLN A 455 -18.06 2.71 -36.46
CA GLN A 455 -18.37 1.33 -36.10
C GLN A 455 -18.61 1.23 -34.59
N ARG A 456 -19.79 0.75 -34.23
CA ARG A 456 -20.24 0.62 -32.84
C ARG A 456 -19.84 -0.74 -32.29
N PHE A 457 -19.32 -0.77 -31.07
CA PHE A 457 -19.01 -2.01 -30.36
C PHE A 457 -19.64 -2.02 -28.97
N LEU A 458 -20.06 -3.20 -28.55
CA LEU A 458 -20.53 -3.49 -27.20
C LEU A 458 -19.87 -4.79 -26.73
N ASN A 459 -19.11 -4.71 -25.63
CA ASN A 459 -18.32 -5.83 -25.11
C ASN A 459 -17.41 -6.48 -26.17
N GLY A 460 -16.85 -5.65 -27.05
CA GLY A 460 -15.96 -6.09 -28.14
C GLY A 460 -16.66 -6.68 -29.37
N GLN A 461 -18.01 -6.74 -29.39
CA GLN A 461 -18.77 -7.22 -30.54
C GLN A 461 -19.39 -6.03 -31.30
N PRO A 462 -19.35 -6.03 -32.64
CA PRO A 462 -19.98 -4.99 -33.43
C PRO A 462 -21.50 -5.06 -33.27
N VAL A 463 -22.15 -3.92 -33.05
CA VAL A 463 -23.61 -3.84 -32.94
C VAL A 463 -24.18 -2.87 -33.98
N PRO A 464 -25.33 -3.18 -34.59
CA PRO A 464 -25.92 -2.32 -35.60
C PRO A 464 -26.50 -1.05 -34.97
N GLU A 465 -27.18 -1.13 -33.82
CA GLU A 465 -27.78 0.03 -33.12
C GLU A 465 -27.79 -0.11 -31.59
N TYR A 466 -27.75 1.03 -30.89
CA TYR A 466 -27.88 1.09 -29.44
C TYR A 466 -29.36 1.24 -29.01
N THR A 467 -29.80 0.44 -28.04
CA THR A 467 -31.16 0.52 -27.47
C THR A 467 -31.34 1.76 -26.61
N ALA A 468 -32.58 2.12 -26.27
CA ALA A 468 -32.88 3.29 -25.42
C ALA A 468 -32.26 3.18 -24.00
N GLU A 469 -32.07 1.96 -23.50
CA GLU A 469 -31.38 1.68 -22.24
C GLU A 469 -29.88 2.00 -22.30
N GLN A 470 -29.33 2.15 -23.51
CA GLN A 470 -27.92 2.44 -23.80
C GLN A 470 -27.71 3.94 -24.08
N ARG A 471 -28.50 4.83 -23.45
CA ARG A 471 -28.46 6.29 -23.62
C ARG A 471 -27.05 6.88 -23.52
N LYS A 472 -26.21 6.39 -22.60
CA LYS A 472 -24.82 6.86 -22.43
C LYS A 472 -23.94 6.48 -23.63
N ALA A 473 -24.21 5.36 -24.28
CA ALA A 473 -23.53 4.97 -25.52
C ALA A 473 -24.00 5.83 -26.71
N GLN A 474 -25.28 6.21 -26.76
CA GLN A 474 -25.79 7.18 -27.74
C GLN A 474 -25.19 8.59 -27.55
N GLU A 475 -25.02 9.05 -26.30
CA GLU A 475 -24.34 10.31 -25.99
C GLU A 475 -22.86 10.29 -26.40
N MET A 476 -22.17 9.17 -26.16
CA MET A 476 -20.81 8.93 -26.64
C MET A 476 -20.73 8.93 -28.17
N GLU A 477 -21.70 8.33 -28.85
CA GLU A 477 -21.77 8.35 -30.31
C GLU A 477 -22.00 9.76 -30.86
N ALA A 478 -22.93 10.52 -30.29
CA ALA A 478 -23.16 11.91 -30.69
C ALA A 478 -21.91 12.78 -30.48
N TRP A 479 -21.15 12.53 -29.41
CA TRP A 479 -19.86 13.18 -29.19
C TRP A 479 -18.81 12.73 -30.21
N ALA A 480 -18.68 11.43 -30.47
CA ALA A 480 -17.73 10.87 -31.43
C ALA A 480 -18.02 11.39 -32.84
N ALA A 481 -19.28 11.48 -33.26
CA ALA A 481 -19.70 12.06 -34.53
C ALA A 481 -19.31 13.54 -34.64
N ARG A 482 -19.51 14.34 -33.58
CA ARG A 482 -19.08 15.76 -33.55
C ARG A 482 -17.57 15.93 -33.63
N ASN A 483 -16.79 14.96 -33.17
CA ASN A 483 -15.33 15.01 -33.11
C ASN A 483 -14.64 14.06 -34.11
N ALA A 484 -15.40 13.43 -35.02
CA ALA A 484 -14.91 12.39 -35.93
C ALA A 484 -13.77 12.89 -36.81
N LEU A 485 -13.81 14.17 -37.20
CA LEU A 485 -12.77 14.82 -37.98
C LEU A 485 -11.43 14.89 -37.24
N GLY A 486 -11.42 15.28 -35.96
CA GLY A 486 -10.20 15.31 -35.16
C GLY A 486 -9.64 13.91 -34.93
N MET A 487 -10.52 12.92 -34.76
CA MET A 487 -10.12 11.53 -34.57
C MET A 487 -9.51 10.93 -35.84
N ALA A 488 -10.12 11.14 -37.02
CA ALA A 488 -9.59 10.68 -38.29
C ALA A 488 -8.19 11.27 -38.57
N ARG A 489 -8.01 12.57 -38.31
CA ARG A 489 -6.69 13.23 -38.48
C ARG A 489 -5.61 12.63 -37.59
N ILE A 490 -5.96 12.22 -36.36
CA ILE A 490 -5.03 11.53 -35.44
C ILE A 490 -4.68 10.14 -35.97
N THR A 491 -5.66 9.37 -36.47
CA THR A 491 -5.43 8.05 -37.05
C THR A 491 -4.48 8.12 -38.25
N ASP A 492 -4.75 9.02 -39.20
CA ASP A 492 -3.91 9.24 -40.38
C ASP A 492 -2.48 9.69 -39.98
N ALA A 493 -2.38 10.57 -39.00
CA ALA A 493 -1.11 11.05 -38.47
C ALA A 493 -0.30 9.94 -37.79
N GLU A 494 -0.97 9.04 -37.05
CA GLU A 494 -0.32 7.89 -36.44
C GLU A 494 0.26 6.95 -37.50
N GLU A 495 -0.50 6.66 -38.55
CA GLU A 495 -0.07 5.81 -39.66
C GLU A 495 1.10 6.43 -40.43
N PHE A 496 1.03 7.75 -40.70
CA PHE A 496 2.11 8.52 -41.30
C PHE A 496 3.39 8.51 -40.44
N LEU A 497 3.27 8.71 -39.13
CA LEU A 497 4.43 8.66 -38.23
C LEU A 497 5.01 7.25 -38.10
N ARG A 498 4.16 6.22 -38.18
CA ARG A 498 4.57 4.81 -38.17
C ARG A 498 5.36 4.44 -39.43
N SER A 499 4.89 4.85 -40.61
CA SER A 499 5.59 4.60 -41.88
C SER A 499 6.96 5.29 -41.93
N ARG A 500 7.07 6.53 -41.42
CA ARG A 500 8.37 7.23 -41.31
C ARG A 500 9.35 6.53 -40.37
N ARG A 501 8.88 5.97 -39.24
CA ARG A 501 9.74 5.20 -38.34
C ARG A 501 10.24 3.91 -38.98
N ALA A 502 9.37 3.22 -39.72
CA ALA A 502 9.76 2.02 -40.45
C ALA A 502 10.80 2.34 -41.54
N ALA A 503 10.61 3.43 -42.30
CA ALA A 503 11.58 3.89 -43.29
C ALA A 503 12.93 4.30 -42.67
N ALA A 504 12.90 5.02 -41.53
CA ALA A 504 14.12 5.41 -40.82
C ALA A 504 14.87 4.20 -40.24
N ALA A 505 14.15 3.19 -39.75
CA ALA A 505 14.75 1.95 -39.27
C ALA A 505 15.39 1.13 -40.40
N ALA A 506 14.77 1.11 -41.58
CA ALA A 506 15.31 0.45 -42.77
C ALA A 506 16.53 1.17 -43.37
N ALA A 507 16.63 2.49 -43.19
CA ALA A 507 17.76 3.29 -43.66
C ALA A 507 18.95 3.34 -42.69
N ALA A 508 18.81 2.79 -41.48
CA ALA A 508 19.92 2.72 -40.53
C ALA A 508 20.94 1.68 -41.01
N PRO A 509 22.23 2.03 -41.19
CA PRO A 509 23.24 1.07 -41.62
C PRO A 509 23.34 -0.05 -40.58
N THR A 510 23.18 -1.29 -41.04
CA THR A 510 23.43 -2.49 -40.23
C THR A 510 24.88 -2.49 -39.81
N LYS A 511 25.11 -2.32 -38.51
CA LYS A 511 26.43 -2.46 -37.87
C LYS A 511 26.72 -3.92 -37.57
#